data_AF-A0A0T0PRC5-F1
#
_entry.id   AF-A0A0T0PRC5-F1
#
_cell.length_a   1.000
_cell.length_b   1.000
_cell.length_c   1.000
_cell.angle_alpha   90.00
_cell.angle_beta   90.00
_cell.angle_gamma   90.00
#
_symmetry.space_group_name_H-M   'P 1'
#
loop_
_entity.id
_entity.type
_entity.pdbx_description
1 polymer ?
#
loop_
_entity_poly.entity_id
_entity_poly.type
_entity_poly.pdbx_seq_one_letter_code
_entity_poly.pdbx_strand_id
1 'polypeptide(L)'
;MQTERVTFLTTPDHKAALDAFAASSGRSVGHVVRDATSRYIASPSTADEDEEALELALPELERSIEQMKGTIDAMRATIARTCAAVDAALAGDPA
;
A
#
# COMPACT_ATOMS: atom_id res chain seq x y z
N MET A 1 -2.08 -12.50 -38.29
CA MET A 1 -2.03 -11.38 -37.32
C MET A 1 -2.11 -10.09 -38.13
N GLN A 2 -3.19 -9.30 -37.98
CA GLN A 2 -3.19 -7.92 -38.46
C GLN A 2 -2.62 -7.04 -37.34
N THR A 3 -1.68 -6.16 -37.68
CA THR A 3 -1.03 -5.28 -36.70
C THR A 3 -1.12 -3.84 -37.19
N GLU A 4 -1.68 -2.97 -36.36
CA GLU A 4 -1.79 -1.54 -36.62
C GLU A 4 -0.63 -0.75 -36.02
N ARG A 5 -0.35 0.43 -36.59
CA ARG A 5 0.63 1.39 -36.05
C ARG A 5 -0.07 2.35 -35.07
N VAL A 6 0.47 2.46 -33.86
CA VAL A 6 -0.01 3.42 -32.84
C VAL A 6 1.01 4.53 -32.66
N THR A 7 0.54 5.77 -32.68
CA THR A 7 1.32 6.96 -32.28
C THR A 7 0.57 7.64 -31.16
N PHE A 8 1.26 8.01 -30.10
CA PHE A 8 0.69 8.75 -28.97
C PHE A 8 1.51 10.01 -28.70
N LEU A 9 0.82 11.07 -28.29
CA LEU A 9 1.45 12.31 -27.87
C LEU A 9 1.86 12.19 -26.41
N THR A 10 3.08 12.60 -26.09
CA THR A 10 3.62 12.61 -24.74
C THR A 10 4.66 13.72 -24.60
N THR A 11 5.01 14.05 -23.37
CA THR A 11 6.10 14.99 -23.10
C THR A 11 7.47 14.32 -23.31
N PRO A 12 8.54 15.07 -23.61
CA PRO A 12 9.88 14.51 -23.73
C PRO A 12 10.32 13.74 -22.47
N ASP A 13 10.00 14.26 -21.28
CA ASP A 13 10.38 13.65 -20.00
C ASP A 13 9.66 12.31 -19.78
N HIS A 14 8.36 12.24 -20.08
CA HIS A 14 7.61 10.98 -19.97
C HIS A 14 8.08 9.95 -20.98
N LYS A 15 8.48 10.37 -22.19
CA LYS A 15 9.09 9.47 -23.16
C LYS A 15 10.41 8.89 -22.64
N ALA A 16 11.29 9.74 -22.10
CA ALA A 16 12.57 9.30 -21.55
C ALA A 16 12.38 8.33 -20.37
N ALA A 17 11.42 8.61 -19.48
CA ALA A 17 11.07 7.72 -18.38
C ALA A 17 10.54 6.36 -18.87
N LEU A 18 9.69 6.35 -19.90
CA LEU A 18 9.17 5.13 -20.50
C LEU A 18 10.27 4.31 -21.20
N ASP A 19 11.19 4.98 -21.90
CA ASP A 19 12.34 4.35 -22.55
C ASP A 19 13.26 3.70 -21.50
N ALA A 20 13.55 4.41 -20.40
CA ALA A 20 14.36 3.89 -19.30
C ALA A 20 13.69 2.70 -18.58
N PHE A 21 12.38 2.79 -18.32
CA PHE A 21 11.60 1.70 -17.74
C PHE A 21 11.64 0.45 -18.61
N ALA A 22 11.38 0.60 -19.91
CA ALA A 22 11.40 -0.51 -20.86
C ALA A 22 12.79 -1.17 -20.90
N ALA A 23 13.86 -0.38 -20.99
CA ALA A 23 15.24 -0.87 -20.97
C ALA A 23 15.59 -1.61 -19.68
N SER A 24 15.21 -1.06 -18.51
CA SER A 24 15.47 -1.70 -17.20
C SER A 24 14.80 -3.07 -17.05
N SER A 25 13.70 -3.29 -17.76
CA SER A 25 12.92 -4.53 -17.73
C SER A 25 13.24 -5.47 -18.90
N GLY A 26 14.23 -5.15 -19.75
CA GLY A 26 14.57 -5.93 -20.95
C GLY A 26 13.44 -5.99 -21.99
N ARG A 27 12.54 -5.00 -22.02
CA ARG A 27 11.37 -4.95 -22.91
C ARG A 27 11.49 -3.78 -23.88
N SER A 28 10.77 -3.85 -25.00
CA SER A 28 10.59 -2.69 -25.87
C SER A 28 9.46 -1.81 -25.35
N VAL A 29 9.52 -0.51 -25.65
CA VAL A 29 8.43 0.44 -25.35
C VAL A 29 7.10 -0.04 -25.93
N GLY A 30 7.11 -0.55 -27.16
CA GLY A 30 5.91 -1.11 -27.79
C GLY A 30 5.33 -2.31 -27.02
N HIS A 31 6.18 -3.13 -26.40
CA HIS A 31 5.70 -4.20 -25.52
C HIS A 31 5.07 -3.62 -24.26
N VAL A 32 5.72 -2.66 -23.60
CA VAL A 32 5.19 -2.02 -22.39
C VAL A 32 3.83 -1.39 -22.66
N VAL A 33 3.72 -0.63 -23.76
CA VAL A 33 2.46 0.02 -24.16
C VAL A 33 1.38 -1.01 -24.47
N ARG A 34 1.70 -2.05 -25.27
CA ARG A 34 0.72 -3.11 -25.58
C ARG A 34 0.22 -3.81 -24.32
N ASP A 35 1.12 -4.13 -23.41
CA ASP A 35 0.81 -4.81 -22.15
C ASP A 35 -0.06 -3.93 -21.24
N ALA A 36 0.29 -2.64 -21.11
CA ALA A 36 -0.52 -1.66 -20.38
C ALA A 36 -1.91 -1.49 -21.01
N THR A 37 -2.01 -1.39 -22.33
CA THR A 37 -3.29 -1.31 -23.05
C THR A 37 -4.12 -2.58 -22.86
N SER A 38 -3.52 -3.76 -22.95
CA SER A 38 -4.22 -5.02 -22.71
C SER A 38 -4.75 -5.10 -21.29
N ARG A 39 -3.98 -4.67 -20.28
CA ARG A 39 -4.45 -4.60 -18.89
C ARG A 39 -5.59 -3.60 -18.73
N TYR A 40 -5.47 -2.42 -19.34
CA TYR A 40 -6.51 -1.40 -19.29
C TYR A 40 -7.83 -1.86 -19.92
N ILE A 41 -7.79 -2.56 -21.05
CA ILE A 41 -8.98 -3.09 -21.72
C ILE A 41 -9.57 -4.30 -20.98
N ALA A 42 -8.72 -5.15 -20.40
CA ALA A 42 -9.14 -6.35 -19.69
C ALA A 42 -9.65 -6.05 -18.27
N SER A 43 -9.23 -4.94 -17.67
CA SER A 43 -9.84 -4.44 -16.45
C SER A 43 -11.28 -4.02 -16.75
N PRO A 44 -12.30 -4.63 -16.11
CA PRO A 44 -13.60 -4.00 -16.04
C PRO A 44 -13.41 -2.60 -15.45
N SER A 45 -14.20 -1.62 -15.86
CA SER A 45 -14.17 -0.29 -15.27
C SER A 45 -14.72 -0.37 -13.84
N THR A 46 -13.94 -0.93 -12.92
CA THR A 46 -14.24 -1.05 -11.49
C THR A 46 -13.91 0.24 -10.76
N ALA A 47 -13.52 1.32 -11.45
CA ALA A 47 -13.20 2.58 -10.80
C ALA A 47 -14.34 3.05 -9.87
N ASP A 48 -15.61 2.87 -10.27
CA ASP A 48 -16.75 3.20 -9.43
C ASP A 48 -17.01 2.14 -8.34
N GLU A 49 -16.84 0.84 -8.66
CA GLU A 49 -17.07 -0.26 -7.70
C GLU A 49 -15.98 -0.35 -6.61
N ASP A 50 -14.73 -0.05 -6.95
CA ASP A 50 -13.57 -0.03 -6.05
C ASP A 50 -13.63 1.20 -5.13
N GLU A 51 -14.07 2.35 -5.64
CA GLU A 51 -14.30 3.57 -4.85
C GLU A 51 -15.46 3.36 -3.85
N GLU A 52 -16.58 2.76 -4.29
CA GLU A 52 -17.69 2.39 -3.39
C GLU A 52 -17.26 1.35 -2.33
N ALA A 53 -16.45 0.36 -2.70
CA ALA A 53 -15.93 -0.63 -1.77
C ALA A 53 -14.97 0.01 -0.73
N LEU A 54 -14.14 0.97 -1.16
CA LEU A 54 -13.26 1.75 -0.29
C LEU A 54 -14.05 2.64 0.66
N GLU A 55 -15.07 3.36 0.18
CA GLU A 55 -15.95 4.18 1.01
C GLU A 55 -16.65 3.35 2.08
N LEU A 56 -17.09 2.13 1.76
CA LEU A 56 -17.71 1.23 2.73
C LEU A 56 -16.72 0.69 3.77
N ALA A 57 -15.47 0.42 3.37
CA ALA A 57 -14.45 -0.16 4.24
C ALA A 57 -13.77 0.85 5.18
N LEU A 58 -13.67 2.12 4.77
CA LEU A 58 -12.97 3.18 5.51
C LEU A 58 -13.46 3.37 6.95
N PRO A 59 -14.76 3.46 7.25
CA PRO A 59 -15.25 3.64 8.62
C PRO A 59 -14.89 2.48 9.55
N GLU A 60 -14.88 1.24 9.03
CA GLU A 60 -14.50 0.06 9.81
C GLU A 60 -13.00 0.04 10.10
N LEU A 61 -12.20 0.45 9.12
CA LEU A 61 -10.75 0.58 9.27
C LEU A 61 -10.40 1.64 10.32
N GLU A 62 -11.04 2.81 10.27
CA GLU A 62 -10.85 3.88 11.27
C GLU A 62 -11.19 3.40 12.68
N ARG A 63 -12.31 2.70 12.85
CA ARG A 63 -12.71 2.13 14.14
C ARG A 63 -11.70 1.10 14.63
N SER A 64 -11.24 0.23 13.75
CA SER A 64 -10.25 -0.80 14.07
C SER A 64 -8.92 -0.17 14.51
N ILE A 65 -8.48 0.89 13.83
CA ILE A 65 -7.27 1.64 14.19
C ILE A 65 -7.41 2.23 15.60
N GLU A 66 -8.54 2.84 15.93
CA GLU A 66 -8.75 3.44 17.24
C GLU A 66 -8.79 2.39 18.36
N GLN A 67 -9.44 1.24 18.10
CA GLN A 67 -9.43 0.12 19.03
C GLN A 67 -8.01 -0.44 19.25
N MET A 68 -7.21 -0.55 18.19
CA MET A 68 -5.81 -0.98 18.30
C MET A 68 -4.99 -0.03 19.15
N LYS A 69 -5.13 1.30 18.97
CA LYS A 69 -4.45 2.30 19.81
C LYS A 69 -4.81 2.12 21.28
N GLY A 70 -6.11 2.03 21.59
CA GLY A 70 -6.56 1.84 22.98
C GLY A 70 -6.01 0.56 23.61
N THR A 71 -5.94 -0.52 22.83
CA THR A 71 -5.35 -1.79 23.28
C THR A 71 -3.87 -1.64 23.59
N ILE A 72 -3.11 -0.99 22.71
CA ILE A 72 -1.68 -0.73 22.90
C ILE A 72 -1.42 0.11 24.15
N ASP A 73 -2.22 1.15 24.39
CA ASP A 73 -2.07 1.99 25.58
C ASP A 73 -2.38 1.23 26.88
N ALA A 74 -3.43 0.38 26.87
CA ALA A 74 -3.73 -0.49 27.98
C ALA A 74 -2.61 -1.51 28.26
N MET A 75 -2.00 -2.06 27.22
CA MET A 75 -0.83 -2.94 27.33
C MET A 75 0.36 -2.20 27.94
N ARG A 76 0.68 -0.99 27.47
CA ARG A 76 1.76 -0.16 28.01
C ARG A 76 1.56 0.13 29.49
N ALA A 77 0.34 0.51 29.90
CA ALA A 77 0.01 0.76 31.29
C ALA A 77 0.17 -0.50 32.15
N THR A 78 -0.23 -1.66 31.62
CA THR A 78 -0.07 -2.94 32.32
C THR A 78 1.39 -3.30 32.50
N ILE A 79 2.21 -3.19 31.45
CA ILE A 79 3.65 -3.42 31.52
C ILE A 79 4.29 -2.51 32.56
N ALA A 80 3.98 -1.21 32.54
CA ALA A 80 4.53 -0.26 33.50
C ALA A 80 4.19 -0.63 34.96
N ARG A 81 2.93 -1.02 35.23
CA ARG A 81 2.52 -1.49 36.57
C ARG A 81 3.26 -2.75 36.99
N THR A 82 3.41 -3.72 36.08
CA THR A 82 4.12 -4.97 36.37
C THR A 82 5.59 -4.71 36.67
N CYS A 83 6.28 -3.88 35.88
CA CYS A 83 7.66 -3.49 36.14
C CYS A 83 7.80 -2.82 37.52
N ALA A 84 6.93 -1.87 37.84
CA ALA A 84 6.97 -1.20 39.15
C ALA A 84 6.75 -2.17 40.33
N ALA A 85 5.88 -3.17 40.16
CA ALA A 85 5.67 -4.21 41.18
C ALA A 85 6.90 -5.11 41.36
N VAL A 86 7.58 -5.47 40.27
CA VAL A 86 8.83 -6.24 40.30
C VAL A 86 9.94 -5.42 40.96
N ASP A 87 10.10 -4.15 40.59
CA ASP A 87 11.11 -3.27 41.18
C ASP A 87 10.90 -3.10 42.70
N ALA A 88 9.64 -2.94 43.14
CA ALA A 88 9.30 -2.84 44.55
C ALA A 88 9.61 -4.15 45.33
N ALA A 89 9.34 -5.30 44.73
CA ALA A 89 9.66 -6.60 45.32
C ALA A 89 11.17 -6.80 45.46
N LEU A 90 11.95 -6.42 44.45
CA LEU A 90 13.41 -6.51 44.47
C LEU A 90 14.06 -5.49 45.42
N ALA A 91 13.47 -4.30 45.58
CA ALA A 91 13.96 -3.28 46.52
C ALA A 91 13.66 -3.62 47.99
N GLY A 92 12.68 -4.50 48.24
CA GLY A 92 12.28 -4.95 49.57
C GLY A 92 12.96 -6.24 50.05
N ASP A 93 13.91 -6.80 49.29
CA ASP A 93 14.66 -8.01 49.66
C ASP A 93 16.03 -7.63 50.24
N PRO A 94 16.18 -7.47 51.57
CA PRO A 94 17.49 -7.42 52.20
C PRO A 94 18.06 -8.84 52.20
N ALA A 95 19.03 -9.07 51.32
CA ALA A 95 19.93 -10.23 51.40
C ALA A 95 20.60 -10.35 52.77
#